data_AF-A0A1I7T8J4-F1
#
_entry.id   AF-A0A1I7T8J4-F1
#
_cell.length_a   1.000
_cell.length_b   1.000
_cell.length_c   1.000
_cell.angle_alpha   90.00
_cell.angle_beta   90.00
_cell.angle_gamma   90.00
#
_symmetry.space_group_name_H-M   'P 1'
#
loop_
_entity.id
_entity.type
_entity.pdbx_description
1 polymer ?
#
loop_
_entity_poly.entity_id
_entity_poly.type
_entity_poly.pdbx_seq_one_letter_code
_entity_poly.pdbx_strand_id
1 'polypeptide(L)'
;MERLQLAVGGEAVNSVDDLTPEDLGYAGLVYEHSLGEEKYTFIEECRAPKSVTLLIKGPNKHTITQIKDAIHDGLRAVFNTIVDKAVLPGAAAFEIAAYEMLKKEVVNLKGRAKLGAEAYAQALLVIPKTLAINGGYDAQETLVKLIEEKAAAGDMAVGLDLETGKAHEPVGVWDNVTVKKNSISSATVLACNLLLVDEVMRAGMTNLKQPQPE
;
A
#
# COMPACT_ATOMS: atom_id res chain seq x y z
N MET A 1 26.56 -9.84 -0.17
CA MET A 1 27.73 -9.11 0.38
C MET A 1 27.45 -7.64 0.61
N GLU A 2 26.67 -6.97 -0.24
CA GLU A 2 26.37 -5.52 -0.12
C GLU A 2 25.82 -5.08 1.25
N ARG A 3 24.93 -5.86 1.88
CA ARG A 3 24.39 -5.52 3.22
C ARG A 3 25.46 -5.45 4.29
N LEU A 4 26.47 -6.34 4.21
CA LEU A 4 27.57 -6.36 5.17
C LEU A 4 28.43 -5.10 4.99
N GLN A 5 28.79 -4.75 3.76
CA GLN A 5 29.51 -3.50 3.46
C GLN A 5 28.79 -2.27 4.01
N LEU A 6 27.47 -2.17 3.80
CA LEU A 6 26.66 -1.05 4.30
C LEU A 6 26.45 -1.05 5.82
N ALA A 7 26.59 -2.21 6.47
CA ALA A 7 26.49 -2.33 7.93
C ALA A 7 27.82 -1.99 8.61
N VAL A 8 28.91 -2.67 8.23
CA VAL A 8 30.24 -2.54 8.88
C VAL A 8 31.13 -1.45 8.27
N GLY A 9 30.79 -0.95 7.08
CA GLY A 9 31.54 0.10 6.37
C GLY A 9 32.78 -0.38 5.63
N GLY A 10 32.92 -1.69 5.38
CA GLY A 10 34.03 -2.26 4.60
C GLY A 10 33.73 -2.37 3.10
N GLU A 11 34.78 -2.56 2.30
CA GLU A 11 34.71 -2.77 0.86
C GLU A 11 34.87 -4.26 0.52
N ALA A 12 34.19 -4.74 -0.53
CA ALA A 12 34.31 -6.14 -0.94
C ALA A 12 35.35 -6.22 -2.06
N VAL A 13 36.47 -6.83 -1.74
CA VAL A 13 37.58 -7.02 -2.66
C VAL A 13 37.42 -8.38 -3.34
N ASN A 14 37.77 -8.46 -4.64
CA ASN A 14 37.62 -9.67 -5.43
C ASN A 14 38.77 -10.67 -5.22
N SER A 15 39.99 -10.16 -5.03
CA SER A 15 41.18 -10.97 -4.75
C SER A 15 41.61 -10.81 -3.30
N VAL A 16 42.15 -11.88 -2.71
CA VAL A 16 42.67 -11.84 -1.34
C VAL A 16 43.97 -11.03 -1.28
N ASP A 17 44.74 -11.00 -2.38
CA ASP A 17 46.02 -10.29 -2.46
C ASP A 17 45.85 -8.76 -2.50
N ASP A 18 44.66 -8.28 -2.88
CA ASP A 18 44.32 -6.86 -2.98
C ASP A 18 43.71 -6.32 -1.67
N LEU A 19 43.56 -7.15 -0.64
CA LEU A 19 42.91 -6.76 0.61
C LEU A 19 43.82 -5.86 1.45
N THR A 20 43.39 -4.63 1.69
CA THR A 20 44.08 -3.69 2.57
C THR A 20 43.35 -3.51 3.91
N PRO A 21 44.03 -3.04 4.97
CA PRO A 21 43.37 -2.71 6.24
C PRO A 21 42.28 -1.65 6.13
N GLU A 22 42.29 -0.84 5.06
CA GLU A 22 41.29 0.20 4.79
C GLU A 22 39.97 -0.40 4.30
N ASP A 23 40.01 -1.58 3.67
CA ASP A 23 38.83 -2.29 3.18
C ASP A 23 38.06 -3.01 4.30
N LEU A 24 38.67 -3.16 5.48
CA LEU A 24 38.09 -3.91 6.59
C LEU A 24 37.04 -3.09 7.36
N GLY A 25 35.80 -3.59 7.38
CA GLY A 25 34.72 -3.00 8.15
C GLY A 25 34.84 -3.26 9.66
N TYR A 26 34.19 -2.42 10.46
CA TYR A 26 34.17 -2.54 11.92
C TYR A 26 32.86 -3.15 12.43
N ALA A 27 32.97 -4.18 13.26
CA ALA A 27 31.87 -4.75 14.05
C ALA A 27 32.29 -4.86 15.52
N GLY A 28 31.43 -4.41 16.44
CA GLY A 28 31.72 -4.48 17.88
C GLY A 28 31.51 -5.89 18.44
N LEU A 29 30.41 -6.54 18.07
CA LEU A 29 30.05 -7.86 18.57
C LEU A 29 29.71 -8.81 17.41
N VAL A 30 30.43 -9.92 17.34
CA VAL A 30 30.15 -11.00 16.37
C VAL A 30 29.98 -12.31 17.12
N TYR A 31 28.80 -12.92 17.04
CA TYR A 31 28.52 -14.18 17.72
C TYR A 31 27.64 -15.10 16.88
N GLU A 32 27.77 -16.40 17.13
CA GLU A 32 26.88 -17.41 16.57
C GLU A 32 25.77 -17.71 17.58
N HIS A 33 24.53 -17.74 17.11
CA HIS A 33 23.37 -18.11 17.92
C HIS A 33 22.48 -19.08 17.16
N SER A 34 22.15 -20.19 17.80
CA SER A 34 21.27 -21.22 17.24
C SER A 34 19.81 -20.82 17.40
N LEU A 35 19.08 -20.73 16.28
CA LEU A 35 17.65 -20.50 16.24
C LEU A 35 16.97 -21.75 15.69
N GLY A 36 16.45 -22.59 16.61
CA GLY A 36 15.97 -23.92 16.25
C GLY A 36 17.14 -24.84 15.91
N GLU A 37 17.09 -25.46 14.73
CA GLU A 37 18.14 -26.37 14.24
C GLU A 37 19.24 -25.63 13.45
N GLU A 38 19.02 -24.36 13.10
CA GLU A 38 19.93 -23.58 12.27
C GLU A 38 20.77 -22.62 13.12
N LYS A 39 22.05 -22.47 12.75
CA LYS A 39 22.98 -21.52 13.36
C LYS A 39 23.04 -20.25 12.53
N TYR A 40 22.86 -19.11 13.20
CA TYR A 40 22.93 -17.79 12.58
C TYR A 40 24.10 -17.01 13.15
N THR A 41 24.82 -16.29 12.30
CA THR A 41 25.87 -15.35 12.72
C THR A 41 25.30 -13.96 12.83
N PHE A 42 25.34 -13.39 14.03
CA PHE A 42 24.92 -12.03 14.33
C PHE A 42 26.15 -11.13 14.34
N ILE A 43 26.05 -10.03 13.60
CA ILE A 43 27.06 -8.99 13.51
C ILE A 43 26.38 -7.71 14.00
N GLU A 44 26.71 -7.31 15.22
CA GLU A 44 26.07 -6.22 15.96
C GLU A 44 27.09 -5.13 16.33
N GLU A 45 26.61 -4.03 16.88
CA GLU A 45 27.42 -2.88 17.31
C GLU A 45 28.30 -2.29 16.20
N CYS A 46 27.73 -2.13 15.00
CA CYS A 46 28.36 -1.41 13.90
C CYS A 46 28.31 0.12 14.13
N ARG A 47 29.35 0.87 13.73
CA ARG A 47 29.47 2.32 14.03
C ARG A 47 28.41 3.20 13.37
N ALA A 48 28.08 2.93 12.12
CA ALA A 48 27.14 3.73 11.33
C ALA A 48 26.37 2.84 10.34
N PRO A 49 25.48 1.95 10.83
CA PRO A 49 24.84 0.96 9.98
C PRO A 49 23.81 1.63 9.08
N LYS A 50 24.05 1.58 7.75
CA LYS A 50 23.03 1.91 6.74
C LYS A 50 22.15 0.70 6.39
N SER A 51 22.53 -0.48 6.86
CA SER A 51 21.77 -1.72 6.70
C SER A 51 21.41 -2.28 8.07
N VAL A 52 20.12 -2.53 8.29
CA VAL A 52 19.59 -3.13 9.50
C VAL A 52 18.82 -4.40 9.15
N THR A 53 18.79 -5.37 10.06
CA THR A 53 18.09 -6.64 9.87
C THR A 53 16.97 -6.78 10.90
N LEU A 54 15.75 -7.05 10.42
CA LEU A 54 14.62 -7.42 11.28
C LEU A 54 14.47 -8.94 11.26
N LEU A 55 14.76 -9.57 12.40
CA LEU A 55 14.60 -11.01 12.56
C LEU A 55 13.15 -11.35 12.92
N ILE A 56 12.46 -12.07 12.05
CA ILE A 56 11.08 -12.51 12.27
C ILE A 56 11.10 -13.96 12.75
N LYS A 57 10.58 -14.20 13.96
CA LYS A 57 10.35 -15.55 14.50
C LYS A 57 8.85 -15.83 14.46
N GLY A 58 8.46 -16.97 13.91
CA GLY A 58 7.07 -17.37 13.82
C GLY A 58 6.89 -18.89 13.86
N PRO A 59 5.70 -19.38 14.19
CA PRO A 59 5.44 -20.82 14.36
C PRO A 59 5.44 -21.58 13.03
N ASN A 60 4.92 -20.97 11.96
CA ASN A 60 4.75 -21.58 10.65
C ASN A 60 5.30 -20.68 9.53
N LYS A 61 5.82 -21.29 8.46
CA LYS A 61 6.34 -20.56 7.29
C LYS A 61 5.30 -19.62 6.66
N HIS A 62 4.04 -20.06 6.55
CA HIS A 62 2.96 -19.23 6.01
C HIS A 62 2.74 -17.94 6.83
N THR A 63 2.73 -18.05 8.16
CA THR A 63 2.60 -16.89 9.05
C THR A 63 3.80 -15.96 8.94
N ILE A 64 5.01 -16.51 8.83
CA ILE A 64 6.23 -15.70 8.64
C ILE A 64 6.16 -14.91 7.33
N THR A 65 5.69 -15.52 6.24
CA THR A 65 5.51 -14.80 4.96
C THR A 65 4.51 -13.66 5.10
N GLN A 66 3.36 -13.89 5.73
CA GLN A 66 2.37 -12.82 5.97
C GLN A 66 2.92 -11.68 6.83
N ILE A 67 3.65 -12.00 7.90
CA ILE A 67 4.27 -10.99 8.78
C ILE A 67 5.35 -10.22 8.01
N LYS A 68 6.15 -10.91 7.17
CA LYS A 68 7.16 -10.28 6.34
C LYS A 68 6.53 -9.26 5.39
N ASP A 69 5.45 -9.63 4.72
CA ASP A 69 4.73 -8.74 3.80
C ASP A 69 4.13 -7.55 4.56
N ALA A 70 3.51 -7.78 5.73
CA ALA A 70 2.99 -6.72 6.58
C ALA A 70 4.08 -5.74 7.08
N ILE A 71 5.25 -6.24 7.46
CA ILE A 71 6.40 -5.40 7.84
C ILE A 71 6.90 -4.60 6.65
N HIS A 72 6.98 -5.23 5.47
CA HIS A 72 7.39 -4.53 4.25
C HIS A 72 6.44 -3.37 3.93
N ASP A 73 5.13 -3.60 4.03
CA ASP A 73 4.12 -2.57 3.80
C ASP A 73 4.18 -1.46 4.86
N GLY A 74 4.37 -1.82 6.14
CA GLY A 74 4.56 -0.86 7.24
C GLY A 74 5.80 0.01 7.06
N LEU A 75 6.94 -0.59 6.69
CA LEU A 75 8.17 0.15 6.38
C LEU A 75 7.97 1.09 5.19
N ARG A 76 7.22 0.66 4.18
CA ARG A 76 6.93 1.49 3.00
C ARG A 76 6.01 2.66 3.36
N ALA A 77 5.00 2.44 4.19
CA ALA A 77 4.11 3.48 4.68
C ALA A 77 4.90 4.56 5.45
N VAL A 78 5.75 4.14 6.40
CA VAL A 78 6.61 5.07 7.16
C VAL A 78 7.57 5.83 6.25
N PHE A 79 8.23 5.13 5.31
CA PHE A 79 9.12 5.77 4.35
C PHE A 79 8.41 6.83 3.52
N ASN A 80 7.24 6.50 2.98
CA ASN A 80 6.43 7.44 2.20
C ASN A 80 6.01 8.64 3.05
N THR A 81 5.64 8.44 4.33
CA THR A 81 5.28 9.55 5.24
C THR A 81 6.47 10.49 5.47
N ILE A 82 7.68 9.94 5.65
CA ILE A 82 8.90 10.73 5.83
C ILE A 82 9.22 11.56 4.58
N VAL A 83 9.02 10.98 3.39
CA VAL A 83 9.28 11.64 2.11
C VAL A 83 8.22 12.70 1.79
N ASP A 84 6.94 12.36 1.93
CA ASP A 84 5.81 13.22 1.57
C ASP A 84 5.61 14.36 2.58
N LYS A 85 5.97 14.16 3.86
CA LYS A 85 5.73 15.08 4.98
C LYS A 85 4.26 15.49 5.16
N ALA A 86 3.34 14.71 4.60
CA ALA A 86 1.91 14.95 4.65
C ALA A 86 1.15 13.62 4.71
N VAL A 87 0.03 13.64 5.43
CA VAL A 87 -0.89 12.51 5.60
C VAL A 87 -2.32 12.97 5.39
N LEU A 88 -3.18 12.03 5.00
CA LEU A 88 -4.61 12.24 4.81
C LEU A 88 -5.40 11.44 5.83
N PRO A 89 -6.57 11.93 6.28
CA PRO A 89 -7.47 11.14 7.09
C PRO A 89 -7.93 9.91 6.29
N GLY A 90 -7.71 8.72 6.86
CA GLY A 90 -8.07 7.44 6.26
C GLY A 90 -9.53 7.07 6.50
N ALA A 91 -9.82 5.77 6.65
CA ALA A 91 -11.16 5.24 6.93
C ALA A 91 -12.24 5.74 5.93
N ALA A 92 -11.87 5.85 4.65
CA ALA A 92 -12.70 6.40 3.57
C ALA A 92 -13.11 7.89 3.72
N ALA A 93 -12.54 8.63 4.67
CA ALA A 93 -12.86 10.05 4.88
C ALA A 93 -12.46 10.91 3.68
N PHE A 94 -11.31 10.61 3.08
CA PHE A 94 -10.86 11.28 1.87
C PHE A 94 -11.84 11.06 0.70
N GLU A 95 -12.32 9.84 0.48
CA GLU A 95 -13.24 9.49 -0.60
C GLU A 95 -14.59 10.18 -0.45
N ILE A 96 -15.10 10.30 0.78
CA ILE A 96 -16.36 11.01 1.07
C ILE A 96 -16.18 12.52 0.86
N ALA A 97 -15.06 13.09 1.32
CA ALA A 97 -14.75 14.50 1.11
C ALA A 97 -14.57 14.83 -0.39
N ALA A 98 -13.91 13.95 -1.15
CA ALA A 98 -13.74 14.09 -2.59
C ALA A 98 -15.08 13.99 -3.32
N TYR A 99 -15.98 13.08 -2.91
CA TYR A 99 -17.34 13.01 -3.42
C TYR A 99 -18.11 14.33 -3.22
N GLU A 100 -18.06 14.89 -2.01
CA GLU A 100 -18.76 16.15 -1.70
C GLU A 100 -18.22 17.32 -2.52
N MET A 101 -16.89 17.42 -2.65
CA MET A 101 -16.23 18.44 -3.46
C MET A 101 -16.63 18.31 -4.94
N LEU A 102 -16.56 17.11 -5.51
CA LEU A 102 -16.97 16.87 -6.90
C LEU A 102 -18.45 17.18 -7.11
N LYS A 103 -19.32 16.84 -6.15
CA LYS A 103 -20.76 17.12 -6.25
C LYS A 103 -21.05 18.62 -6.29
N LYS A 104 -20.27 19.45 -5.58
CA LYS A 104 -20.35 20.92 -5.65
C LYS A 104 -19.89 21.43 -7.02
N GLU A 105 -18.80 20.89 -7.55
CA GLU A 105 -18.25 21.29 -8.86
C GLU A 105 -19.13 20.85 -10.04
N VAL A 106 -19.80 19.70 -9.94
CA VAL A 106 -20.74 19.18 -10.95
C VAL A 106 -21.84 20.19 -11.30
N VAL A 107 -22.27 21.02 -10.35
CA VAL A 107 -23.30 22.06 -10.57
C VAL A 107 -22.82 23.11 -11.58
N ASN A 108 -21.51 23.39 -11.62
CA ASN A 108 -20.91 24.36 -12.53
C ASN A 108 -20.73 23.79 -13.95
N LEU A 109 -20.73 22.46 -14.11
CA LEU A 109 -20.53 21.78 -15.38
C LEU A 109 -21.81 21.76 -16.22
N LYS A 110 -21.65 22.00 -17.53
CA LYS A 110 -22.76 21.97 -18.51
C LYS A 110 -22.60 20.81 -19.50
N GLY A 111 -23.72 20.29 -19.99
CA GLY A 111 -23.76 19.28 -21.04
C GLY A 111 -23.35 17.88 -20.58
N ARG A 112 -22.81 17.07 -21.50
CA ARG A 112 -22.50 15.64 -21.27
C ARG A 112 -21.41 15.40 -20.22
N ALA A 113 -20.51 16.37 -20.01
CA ALA A 113 -19.46 16.28 -18.99
C ALA A 113 -20.04 16.17 -17.57
N LYS A 114 -21.22 16.74 -17.32
CA LYS A 114 -21.92 16.66 -16.03
C LYS A 114 -22.20 15.21 -15.62
N LEU A 115 -22.71 14.41 -16.55
CA LEU A 115 -23.03 13.00 -16.31
C LEU A 115 -21.77 12.17 -16.00
N GLY A 116 -20.67 12.45 -16.72
CA GLY A 116 -19.39 11.79 -16.47
C GLY A 116 -18.82 12.12 -15.09
N ALA A 117 -18.88 13.40 -14.70
CA ALA A 117 -18.43 13.84 -13.38
C ALA A 117 -19.30 13.29 -12.24
N GLU A 118 -20.63 13.21 -12.42
CA GLU A 118 -21.52 12.55 -11.46
C GLU A 118 -21.21 11.07 -11.30
N ALA A 119 -20.99 10.36 -12.42
CA ALA A 119 -20.62 8.95 -12.38
C ALA A 119 -19.26 8.73 -11.70
N TYR A 120 -18.28 9.60 -11.96
CA TYR A 120 -16.97 9.55 -11.31
C TYR A 120 -17.07 9.78 -9.80
N ALA A 121 -17.86 10.77 -9.37
CA ALA A 121 -18.11 11.02 -7.96
C ALA A 121 -18.77 9.80 -7.29
N GLN A 122 -19.78 9.19 -7.92
CA GLN A 122 -20.40 7.96 -7.41
C GLN A 122 -19.44 6.77 -7.34
N ALA A 123 -18.48 6.67 -8.27
CA ALA A 123 -17.47 5.63 -8.26
C ALA A 123 -16.56 5.70 -7.03
N LEU A 124 -16.23 6.91 -6.54
CA LEU A 124 -15.44 7.07 -5.30
C LEU A 124 -16.12 6.45 -4.07
N LEU A 125 -17.46 6.45 -4.04
CA LEU A 125 -18.23 5.86 -2.95
C LEU A 125 -18.17 4.33 -2.90
N VAL A 126 -17.54 3.66 -3.88
CA VAL A 126 -17.33 2.20 -3.83
C VAL A 126 -16.47 1.80 -2.63
N ILE A 127 -15.46 2.60 -2.28
CA ILE A 127 -14.53 2.31 -1.18
C ILE A 127 -15.25 2.27 0.17
N PRO A 128 -15.99 3.32 0.61
CA PRO A 128 -16.74 3.25 1.87
C PRO A 128 -17.83 2.17 1.85
N LYS A 129 -18.47 1.91 0.70
CA LYS A 129 -19.45 0.82 0.57
C LYS A 129 -18.79 -0.55 0.84
N THR A 130 -17.65 -0.82 0.22
CA THR A 130 -16.93 -2.08 0.42
C THR A 130 -16.45 -2.24 1.85
N LEU A 131 -15.99 -1.15 2.49
CA LEU A 131 -15.63 -1.17 3.92
C LEU A 131 -16.84 -1.52 4.80
N ALA A 132 -18.01 -0.92 4.55
CA ALA A 132 -19.22 -1.21 5.30
C ALA A 132 -19.68 -2.67 5.14
N ILE A 133 -19.64 -3.21 3.91
CA ILE A 133 -19.97 -4.62 3.64
C ILE A 133 -19.03 -5.57 4.39
N ASN A 134 -17.71 -5.29 4.33
CA ASN A 134 -16.72 -6.11 5.02
C ASN A 134 -16.82 -5.99 6.54
N GLY A 135 -17.30 -4.85 7.06
CA GLY A 135 -17.63 -4.64 8.47
C GLY A 135 -18.95 -5.30 8.91
N GLY A 136 -19.75 -5.84 7.98
CA GLY A 136 -21.04 -6.47 8.28
C GLY A 136 -22.19 -5.49 8.50
N TYR A 137 -22.03 -4.22 8.10
CA TYR A 137 -23.07 -3.20 8.19
C TYR A 137 -23.85 -3.06 6.88
N ASP A 138 -25.05 -2.45 6.95
CA ASP A 138 -25.79 -2.09 5.74
C ASP A 138 -25.04 -0.99 4.99
N ALA A 139 -24.59 -1.31 3.78
CA ALA A 139 -23.77 -0.42 2.96
C ALA A 139 -24.50 0.86 2.53
N GLN A 140 -25.83 0.81 2.35
CA GLN A 140 -26.61 1.97 1.92
C GLN A 140 -26.89 2.89 3.11
N GLU A 141 -27.34 2.32 4.22
CA GLU A 141 -27.65 3.08 5.43
C GLU A 141 -26.39 3.79 5.97
N THR A 142 -25.28 3.06 6.04
CA THR A 142 -24.00 3.60 6.52
C THR A 142 -23.49 4.73 5.62
N LEU A 143 -23.62 4.58 4.30
CA LEU A 143 -23.17 5.59 3.35
C LEU A 143 -24.00 6.88 3.44
N VAL A 144 -25.32 6.77 3.61
CA VAL A 144 -26.20 7.94 3.78
C VAL A 144 -25.78 8.70 5.04
N LYS A 145 -25.60 8.02 6.16
CA LYS A 145 -25.12 8.63 7.42
C LYS A 145 -23.78 9.33 7.25
N LEU A 146 -22.82 8.68 6.60
CA LEU A 146 -21.49 9.25 6.34
C LEU A 146 -21.56 10.54 5.51
N ILE A 147 -22.39 10.57 4.46
CA ILE A 147 -22.55 11.74 3.59
C ILE A 147 -23.27 12.87 4.33
N GLU A 148 -24.31 12.55 5.10
CA GLU A 148 -25.06 13.54 5.90
C GLU A 148 -24.18 14.16 6.97
N GLU A 149 -23.43 13.35 7.72
CA GLU A 149 -22.51 13.85 8.73
C GLU A 149 -21.38 14.65 8.12
N LYS A 150 -20.81 14.23 7.00
CA LYS A 150 -19.77 15.02 6.32
C LYS A 150 -20.30 16.37 5.85
N ALA A 151 -21.50 16.42 5.29
CA ALA A 151 -22.14 17.66 4.87
C ALA A 151 -22.42 18.60 6.07
N ALA A 152 -22.74 18.05 7.24
CA ALA A 152 -22.96 18.81 8.47
C ALA A 152 -21.66 19.25 9.16
N ALA A 153 -20.60 18.46 9.05
CA ALA A 153 -19.34 18.64 9.79
C ALA A 153 -18.38 19.69 9.17
N GLY A 154 -18.73 20.27 8.02
CA GLY A 154 -17.95 21.32 7.37
C GLY A 154 -16.53 20.83 7.01
N ASP A 155 -15.51 21.40 7.66
CA ASP A 155 -14.10 21.10 7.36
C ASP A 155 -13.57 19.86 8.11
N MET A 156 -14.34 19.29 9.05
CA MET A 156 -13.90 18.09 9.75
C MET A 156 -13.92 16.86 8.83
N ALA A 157 -12.94 15.98 9.02
CA ALA A 157 -12.87 14.70 8.33
C ALA A 157 -13.85 13.71 8.96
N VAL A 158 -14.69 13.09 8.14
CA VAL A 158 -15.68 12.10 8.59
C VAL A 158 -15.39 10.80 7.86
N GLY A 159 -15.00 9.78 8.61
CA GLY A 159 -14.70 8.43 8.13
C GLY A 159 -15.65 7.40 8.72
N LEU A 160 -15.54 6.16 8.23
CA LEU A 160 -16.28 5.02 8.75
C LEU A 160 -15.47 4.30 9.83
N ASP A 161 -16.01 4.27 11.05
CA ASP A 161 -15.49 3.39 12.09
C ASP A 161 -16.11 2.00 11.96
N LEU A 162 -15.27 0.98 11.76
CA LEU A 162 -15.69 -0.41 11.58
C LEU A 162 -16.02 -1.12 12.90
N GLU A 163 -15.62 -0.58 14.06
CA GLU A 163 -15.99 -1.18 15.35
C GLU A 163 -17.40 -0.77 15.77
N THR A 164 -17.74 0.50 15.57
CA THR A 164 -19.05 1.04 15.95
C THR A 164 -20.06 1.08 14.81
N GLY A 165 -19.60 1.01 13.55
CA GLY A 165 -20.43 1.16 12.35
C GLY A 165 -20.98 2.58 12.18
N LYS A 166 -20.41 3.55 12.89
CA LYS A 166 -20.84 4.95 12.86
C LYS A 166 -19.83 5.81 12.14
N ALA A 167 -20.31 6.96 11.70
CA ALA A 167 -19.46 7.99 11.16
C ALA A 167 -18.75 8.69 12.33
N HIS A 168 -17.42 8.80 12.21
CA HIS A 168 -16.56 9.38 13.24
C HIS A 168 -15.34 10.03 12.60
N GLU A 169 -14.67 10.92 13.33
CA GLU A 169 -13.38 11.42 12.90
C GLU A 169 -12.35 10.27 12.95
N PRO A 170 -11.57 10.03 11.87
CA PRO A 170 -10.61 8.94 11.82
C PRO A 170 -9.36 9.22 12.65
N VAL A 171 -9.51 9.31 13.97
CA VAL A 171 -8.42 9.58 14.90
C VAL A 171 -7.45 8.40 14.89
N GLY A 172 -6.21 8.66 14.47
CA GLY A 172 -5.16 7.64 14.42
C GLY A 172 -5.15 6.78 13.16
N VAL A 173 -6.09 6.99 12.22
CA VAL A 173 -6.13 6.29 10.93
C VAL A 173 -5.69 7.26 9.83
N TRP A 174 -4.46 7.09 9.35
CA TRP A 174 -3.82 7.97 8.40
C TRP A 174 -3.40 7.22 7.13
N ASP A 175 -3.65 7.83 5.99
CA ASP A 175 -3.22 7.36 4.68
C ASP A 175 -2.14 8.29 4.09
N ASN A 176 -1.22 7.72 3.31
CA ASN A 176 -0.21 8.50 2.59
C ASN A 176 -0.82 9.25 1.38
N VAL A 177 -0.43 10.50 1.20
CA VAL A 177 -0.86 11.34 0.07
C VAL A 177 -0.44 10.70 -1.26
N THR A 178 0.82 10.27 -1.40
CA THR A 178 1.31 9.66 -2.64
C THR A 178 0.54 8.40 -3.01
N VAL A 179 0.12 7.60 -2.02
CA VAL A 179 -0.66 6.38 -2.27
C VAL A 179 -2.03 6.70 -2.85
N LYS A 180 -2.79 7.62 -2.22
CA LYS A 180 -4.11 8.03 -2.73
C LYS A 180 -4.01 8.70 -4.10
N LYS A 181 -3.03 9.59 -4.29
CA LYS A 181 -2.79 10.27 -5.57
C LYS A 181 -2.52 9.28 -6.69
N ASN A 182 -1.59 8.34 -6.48
CA ASN A 182 -1.24 7.34 -7.47
C ASN A 182 -2.41 6.39 -7.74
N SER A 183 -3.13 5.96 -6.69
CA SER A 183 -4.29 5.08 -6.82
C SER A 183 -5.36 5.68 -7.74
N ILE A 184 -5.76 6.93 -7.50
CA ILE A 184 -6.79 7.62 -8.30
C ILE A 184 -6.29 7.88 -9.73
N SER A 185 -5.05 8.33 -9.87
CA SER A 185 -4.45 8.59 -11.18
C SER A 185 -4.38 7.31 -12.02
N SER A 186 -3.87 6.22 -11.45
CA SER A 186 -3.77 4.94 -12.14
C SER A 186 -5.15 4.37 -12.47
N ALA A 187 -6.10 4.41 -11.54
CA ALA A 187 -7.46 3.94 -11.78
C ALA A 187 -8.14 4.71 -12.94
N THR A 188 -7.95 6.03 -12.99
CA THR A 188 -8.52 6.87 -14.06
C THR A 188 -7.89 6.55 -15.42
N VAL A 189 -6.57 6.44 -15.49
CA VAL A 189 -5.86 6.08 -16.74
C VAL A 189 -6.28 4.70 -17.24
N LEU A 190 -6.36 3.71 -16.34
CA LEU A 190 -6.81 2.37 -16.69
C LEU A 190 -8.25 2.35 -17.17
N ALA A 191 -9.15 3.07 -16.49
CA ALA A 191 -10.55 3.17 -16.90
C ALA A 191 -10.68 3.80 -18.30
N CYS A 192 -9.97 4.89 -18.57
CA CYS A 192 -9.95 5.51 -19.89
C CYS A 192 -9.44 4.54 -20.97
N ASN A 193 -8.34 3.83 -20.71
CA ASN A 193 -7.80 2.86 -21.67
C ASN A 193 -8.79 1.73 -21.97
N LEU A 194 -9.48 1.21 -20.94
CA LEU A 194 -10.48 0.16 -21.13
C LEU A 194 -11.70 0.66 -21.91
N LEU A 195 -12.14 1.90 -21.68
CA LEU A 195 -13.24 2.52 -22.41
C LEU A 195 -12.91 2.82 -23.88
N LEU A 196 -11.62 2.93 -24.24
CA LEU A 196 -11.16 3.11 -25.62
C LEU A 196 -11.09 1.79 -26.40
N VAL A 197 -11.07 0.64 -25.72
CA VAL A 197 -11.02 -0.67 -26.38
C VAL A 197 -12.42 -1.03 -26.84
N ASP A 198 -12.65 -0.98 -28.16
CA ASP A 198 -13.92 -1.37 -28.78
C ASP A 198 -13.99 -2.89 -29.01
N GLU A 199 -12.89 -3.49 -29.48
CA GLU A 199 -12.84 -4.92 -29.79
C GLU A 199 -11.53 -5.57 -29.33
N VAL A 200 -11.65 -6.76 -28.73
CA VAL A 200 -10.51 -7.62 -28.38
C VAL A 200 -10.53 -8.85 -29.28
N MET A 201 -9.81 -8.79 -30.39
CA MET A 201 -9.66 -9.93 -31.29
C MET A 201 -8.58 -10.88 -30.78
N ARG A 202 -9.00 -12.07 -30.32
CA ARG A 202 -8.08 -13.14 -29.94
C ARG A 202 -7.70 -13.96 -31.17
N ALA A 203 -6.66 -13.55 -31.88
CA ALA A 203 -6.06 -14.33 -32.96
C ALA A 203 -4.97 -15.26 -32.40
N GLY A 204 -5.23 -16.57 -32.42
CA GLY A 204 -4.29 -17.62 -32.03
C GLY A 204 -4.86 -18.99 -32.34
N MET A 205 -4.02 -19.90 -32.85
CA MET A 205 -4.46 -21.25 -33.21
C MET A 205 -4.92 -21.99 -31.96
N THR A 206 -6.19 -22.41 -31.92
CA THR A 206 -6.60 -23.55 -31.12
C THR A 206 -5.73 -24.70 -31.56
N ASN A 207 -4.77 -25.11 -30.74
CA ASN A 207 -3.95 -26.28 -31.01
C ASN A 207 -4.90 -27.43 -31.35
N LEU A 208 -4.84 -27.85 -32.62
CA LEU A 208 -5.24 -29.17 -33.08
C LEU A 208 -4.37 -30.19 -32.33
N LYS A 209 -4.65 -30.42 -31.04
CA LYS A 209 -4.38 -31.73 -30.44
C LYS A 209 -5.47 -32.64 -30.98
N GLN A 210 -5.21 -33.24 -32.14
CA GLN A 210 -5.82 -34.52 -32.45
C GLN A 210 -5.52 -35.45 -31.25
N PRO A 211 -6.50 -36.20 -30.72
CA PRO A 211 -6.19 -37.25 -29.77
C PRO A 211 -5.29 -38.25 -30.51
N GLN A 212 -4.06 -38.44 -30.04
CA GLN A 212 -3.20 -39.51 -30.54
C GLN A 212 -3.90 -40.85 -30.28
N PRO A 213 -4.19 -41.66 -31.31
CA PRO A 213 -4.42 -43.08 -31.14
C PRO A 213 -3.07 -43.83 -31.16
N GLU A 214 -3.07 -44.94 -30.42
CA GLU A 214 -1.98 -45.92 -30.17
C GLU A 214 -1.03 -45.61 -28.99
#